data_AF-A0A955VTB9-F1
#
_entry.id   AF-A0A955VTB9-F1
#
_cell.length_a   1.000
_cell.length_b   1.000
_cell.length_c   1.000
_cell.angle_alpha   90.00
_cell.angle_beta   90.00
_cell.angle_gamma   90.00
#
_symmetry.space_group_name_H-M   'P 1'
#
loop_
_entity.id
_entity.type
_entity.pdbx_description
1 polymer ?
#
loop_
_entity_poly.entity_id
_entity_poly.type
_entity_poly.pdbx_seq_one_letter_code
_entity_poly.pdbx_strand_id
1 'polypeptide(L)'
;MSTPWRQHPQLKGRFHPEHPDDVQAVVHDGGPRLTDRRPELVWVRVVGQAADVFTAEVLNAPAQLATVHQGDRVQLVVPAAGHPVQVSPAWLAERAAWTIHACGGCGLDTLLDAPSALIAATFPALPPGAEPEMFTTFCGLCGGVMGVEKAAPPKKWWQFWR
;
A
#
# COMPACT_ATOMS: atom_id res chain seq x y z
N MET A 1 8.43 10.59 -26.63
CA MET A 1 7.85 11.34 -25.49
C MET A 1 8.38 10.70 -24.22
N SER A 2 8.91 11.47 -23.27
CA SER A 2 9.41 10.91 -22.00
C SER A 2 8.24 10.43 -21.14
N THR A 3 8.25 9.17 -20.74
CA THR A 3 7.27 8.64 -19.78
C THR A 3 7.62 9.17 -18.37
N PRO A 4 6.69 9.84 -17.67
CA PRO A 4 7.01 10.53 -16.42
C PRO A 4 7.50 9.60 -15.31
N TRP A 5 6.99 8.36 -15.27
CA TRP A 5 7.35 7.40 -14.22
C TRP A 5 8.80 6.89 -14.30
N ARG A 6 9.43 6.87 -15.47
CA ARG A 6 10.83 6.40 -15.63
C ARG A 6 11.83 7.29 -14.91
N GLN A 7 11.50 8.56 -14.74
CA GLN A 7 12.32 9.53 -14.02
C GLN A 7 11.84 9.73 -12.58
N HIS A 8 10.79 9.04 -12.16
CA HIS A 8 10.24 9.21 -10.82
C HIS A 8 11.25 8.73 -9.77
N PRO A 9 11.60 9.56 -8.77
CA PRO A 9 12.62 9.21 -7.78
C PRO A 9 12.36 7.87 -7.08
N GLN A 10 11.09 7.55 -6.80
CA GLN A 10 10.72 6.30 -6.12
C GLN A 10 10.90 5.04 -6.97
N LEU A 11 10.88 5.15 -8.32
CA LEU A 11 11.06 4.01 -9.23
C LEU A 11 12.46 3.95 -9.84
N LYS A 12 13.29 4.96 -9.63
CA LYS A 12 14.66 5.01 -10.14
C LYS A 12 15.45 3.78 -9.64
N GLY A 13 16.03 3.04 -10.57
CA GLY A 13 16.83 1.84 -10.27
C GLY A 13 16.01 0.58 -9.98
N ARG A 14 14.67 0.62 -10.11
CA ARG A 14 13.79 -0.55 -9.91
C ARG A 14 13.35 -1.23 -11.21
N PHE A 15 13.57 -0.58 -12.35
CA PHE A 15 13.16 -1.09 -13.66
C PHE A 15 14.04 -2.26 -14.12
N HIS A 16 13.43 -3.20 -14.84
CA HIS A 16 14.15 -4.28 -15.49
C HIS A 16 15.15 -3.72 -16.52
N PRO A 17 16.40 -4.24 -16.60
CA PRO A 17 17.41 -3.74 -17.53
C PRO A 17 16.98 -3.80 -19.01
N GLU A 18 16.22 -4.82 -19.38
CA GLU A 18 15.77 -5.06 -20.77
C GLU A 18 14.32 -4.61 -21.03
N HIS A 19 13.58 -4.26 -19.98
CA HIS A 19 12.17 -3.85 -20.07
C HIS A 19 11.95 -2.55 -19.28
N PRO A 20 12.08 -1.38 -19.92
CA PRO A 20 12.27 -0.10 -19.24
C PRO A 20 11.03 0.45 -18.51
N ASP A 21 9.90 -0.24 -18.58
CA ASP A 21 8.67 0.07 -17.86
C ASP A 21 8.27 -1.01 -16.86
N ASP A 22 9.04 -2.10 -16.77
CA ASP A 22 8.67 -3.26 -15.98
C ASP A 22 9.39 -3.22 -14.62
N VAL A 23 8.66 -3.40 -13.54
CA VAL A 23 9.16 -3.44 -12.16
C VAL A 23 8.62 -4.65 -11.43
N GLN A 24 9.30 -5.10 -10.39
CA GLN A 24 8.74 -6.09 -9.47
C GLN A 24 7.86 -5.37 -8.44
N ALA A 25 6.65 -5.85 -8.22
CA ALA A 25 5.69 -5.31 -7.26
C ALA A 25 5.02 -6.42 -6.45
N VAL A 26 4.62 -6.09 -5.22
CA VAL A 26 3.84 -6.95 -4.35
C VAL A 26 2.36 -6.78 -4.67
N VAL A 27 1.69 -7.88 -5.00
CA VAL A 27 0.23 -7.97 -5.19
C VAL A 27 -0.39 -8.87 -4.13
N HIS A 28 -1.65 -8.64 -3.75
CA HIS A 28 -2.26 -9.38 -2.65
C HIS A 28 -3.80 -9.37 -2.69
N ASP A 29 -4.40 -10.29 -1.94
CA ASP A 29 -5.84 -10.31 -1.67
C ASP A 29 -6.20 -9.61 -0.34
N GLY A 30 -5.19 -9.13 0.39
CA GLY A 30 -5.32 -8.47 1.69
C GLY A 30 -4.23 -8.93 2.65
N GLY A 31 -4.28 -8.45 3.88
CA GLY A 31 -3.43 -8.87 4.98
C GLY A 31 -4.00 -10.04 5.80
N PRO A 32 -3.21 -10.57 6.75
CA PRO A 32 -3.52 -11.79 7.52
C PRO A 32 -4.75 -11.67 8.44
N ARG A 33 -5.37 -10.48 8.55
CA ARG A 33 -6.64 -10.29 9.26
C ARG A 33 -7.86 -10.59 8.39
N LEU A 34 -7.72 -10.53 7.06
CA LEU A 34 -8.83 -10.64 6.11
C LEU A 34 -8.70 -11.86 5.20
N THR A 35 -7.49 -12.39 5.01
CA THR A 35 -7.24 -13.56 4.15
C THR A 35 -6.05 -14.38 4.65
N ASP A 36 -6.06 -15.68 4.37
CA ASP A 36 -4.92 -16.59 4.61
C ASP A 36 -3.96 -16.64 3.42
N ARG A 37 -4.30 -15.98 2.31
CA ARG A 37 -3.46 -15.92 1.11
C ARG A 37 -2.27 -15.00 1.34
N ARG A 38 -1.10 -15.45 0.93
CA ARG A 38 0.13 -14.65 1.07
C ARG A 38 0.24 -13.63 -0.05
N PRO A 39 0.80 -12.44 0.20
CA PRO A 39 1.16 -11.54 -0.89
C PRO A 39 2.23 -12.19 -1.79
N GLU A 40 2.21 -11.85 -3.07
CA GLU A 40 3.12 -12.41 -4.07
C GLU A 40 3.92 -11.30 -4.76
N LEU A 41 5.18 -11.58 -5.10
CA LEU A 41 6.02 -10.69 -5.88
C LEU A 41 5.89 -11.05 -7.37
N VAL A 42 5.40 -10.12 -8.17
CA VAL A 42 5.18 -10.32 -9.62
C VAL A 42 5.82 -9.20 -10.42
N TRP A 43 6.07 -9.45 -11.70
CA TRP A 43 6.41 -8.41 -12.66
C TRP A 43 5.16 -7.66 -13.08
N VAL A 44 5.27 -6.34 -13.15
CA VAL A 44 4.21 -5.45 -13.63
C VAL A 44 4.81 -4.42 -14.59
N ARG A 45 4.04 -4.02 -15.59
CA ARG A 45 4.39 -2.92 -16.49
C ARG A 45 3.72 -1.64 -16.05
N VAL A 46 4.49 -0.62 -15.72
CA VAL A 46 3.95 0.72 -15.40
C VAL A 46 3.43 1.37 -16.68
N VAL A 47 2.15 1.74 -16.67
CA VAL A 47 1.44 2.33 -17.83
C VAL A 47 0.91 3.73 -17.55
N GLY A 48 0.99 4.19 -16.30
CA GLY A 48 0.50 5.51 -15.90
C GLY A 48 0.97 5.93 -14.52
N GLN A 49 0.83 7.22 -14.24
CA GLN A 49 1.15 7.80 -12.94
C GLN A 49 0.22 8.97 -12.64
N ALA A 50 -0.25 9.06 -11.40
CA ALA A 50 -0.92 10.22 -10.83
C ALA A 50 -0.30 10.51 -9.45
N ALA A 51 0.40 11.64 -9.33
CA ALA A 51 1.19 11.98 -8.15
C ALA A 51 2.15 10.83 -7.75
N ASP A 52 1.96 10.24 -6.57
CA ASP A 52 2.74 9.12 -6.02
C ASP A 52 2.12 7.74 -6.27
N VAL A 53 1.04 7.67 -7.05
CA VAL A 53 0.33 6.44 -7.40
C VAL A 53 0.65 6.03 -8.84
N PHE A 54 1.07 4.78 -9.03
CA PHE A 54 1.39 4.22 -10.33
C PHE A 54 0.31 3.26 -10.78
N THR A 55 -0.13 3.37 -12.02
CA THR A 55 -1.00 2.37 -12.65
C THR A 55 -0.12 1.39 -13.40
N ALA A 56 -0.32 0.10 -13.15
CA ALA A 56 0.46 -0.96 -13.79
C ALA A 56 -0.40 -2.14 -14.25
N GLU A 57 0.09 -2.88 -15.25
CA GLU A 57 -0.50 -4.12 -15.75
C GLU A 57 0.30 -5.33 -15.22
N VAL A 58 -0.38 -6.33 -14.69
CA VAL A 58 0.25 -7.55 -14.15
C VAL A 58 0.77 -8.44 -15.29
N LEU A 59 2.06 -8.75 -15.32
CA LEU A 59 2.68 -9.45 -16.45
C LEU A 59 2.73 -10.97 -16.31
N ASN A 60 2.74 -11.49 -15.08
CA ASN A 60 2.72 -12.92 -14.82
C ASN A 60 1.63 -13.28 -13.80
N ALA A 61 0.96 -14.41 -14.00
CA ALA A 61 -0.11 -14.87 -13.13
C ALA A 61 0.43 -15.13 -11.71
N PRO A 62 -0.21 -14.56 -10.67
CA PRO A 62 0.00 -15.00 -9.29
C PRO A 62 -0.41 -16.46 -9.11
N ALA A 63 0.26 -17.18 -8.21
CA ALA A 63 0.08 -18.62 -8.03
C ALA A 63 -1.15 -18.97 -7.19
N GLN A 64 -1.51 -18.13 -6.21
CA GLN A 64 -2.60 -18.43 -5.26
C GLN A 64 -3.58 -17.30 -4.98
N LEU A 65 -3.34 -16.09 -5.51
CA LEU A 65 -4.29 -14.98 -5.39
C LEU A 65 -5.58 -15.27 -6.16
N ALA A 66 -6.70 -14.81 -5.60
CA ALA A 66 -8.04 -14.97 -6.19
C ALA A 66 -8.56 -13.67 -6.80
N THR A 67 -8.03 -12.51 -6.40
CA THR A 67 -8.53 -11.21 -6.87
C THR A 67 -7.63 -10.52 -7.87
N VAL A 68 -6.39 -10.99 -8.02
CA VAL A 68 -5.39 -10.43 -8.96
C VAL A 68 -4.95 -11.51 -9.94
N HIS A 69 -5.05 -11.21 -11.23
CA HIS A 69 -4.70 -12.08 -12.34
C HIS A 69 -3.73 -11.41 -13.29
N GLN A 70 -3.11 -12.20 -14.17
CA GLN A 70 -2.32 -11.67 -15.28
C GLN A 70 -3.19 -10.81 -16.21
N GLY A 71 -2.66 -9.66 -16.63
CA GLY A 71 -3.36 -8.68 -17.46
C GLY A 71 -4.22 -7.68 -16.67
N ASP A 72 -4.42 -7.90 -15.37
CA ASP A 72 -5.18 -6.96 -14.55
C ASP A 72 -4.44 -5.62 -14.41
N ARG A 73 -5.22 -4.53 -14.34
CA ARG A 73 -4.70 -3.21 -13.97
C ARG A 73 -4.78 -3.02 -12.47
N VAL A 74 -3.64 -2.70 -11.87
CA VAL A 74 -3.50 -2.44 -10.43
C VAL A 74 -2.96 -1.03 -10.19
N GLN A 75 -3.22 -0.50 -9.00
CA GLN A 75 -2.59 0.72 -8.50
C GLN A 75 -1.52 0.36 -7.50
N LEU A 76 -0.38 1.04 -7.58
CA LEU A 76 0.79 0.79 -6.74
C LEU A 76 1.22 2.08 -6.04
N VAL A 77 1.73 1.93 -4.82
CA VAL A 77 2.54 2.95 -4.15
C VAL A 77 3.91 2.37 -3.80
N VAL A 78 4.92 3.22 -3.71
CA VAL A 78 6.26 2.79 -3.31
C VAL A 78 6.45 3.05 -1.81
N PRO A 79 6.50 2.00 -0.96
CA PRO A 79 6.80 2.16 0.46
C PRO A 79 8.24 2.68 0.66
N ALA A 80 8.55 3.16 1.87
CA ALA A 80 9.91 3.57 2.21
C ALA A 80 10.92 2.41 2.10
N ALA A 81 10.48 1.19 2.39
CA ALA A 81 11.29 -0.03 2.30
C ALA A 81 10.59 -1.12 1.47
N GLY A 82 11.37 -1.84 0.66
CA GLY A 82 10.88 -2.97 -0.13
C GLY A 82 10.42 -2.59 -1.53
N HIS A 83 9.58 -3.44 -2.13
CA HIS A 83 9.04 -3.29 -3.49
C HIS A 83 7.79 -2.40 -3.49
N PRO A 84 7.42 -1.77 -4.63
CA PRO A 84 6.09 -1.21 -4.82
C PRO A 84 5.00 -2.20 -4.41
N VAL A 85 3.94 -1.71 -3.77
CA VAL A 85 2.87 -2.53 -3.22
C VAL A 85 1.55 -2.10 -3.85
N GLN A 86 0.76 -3.08 -4.27
CA GLN A 86 -0.59 -2.87 -4.74
C GLN A 86 -1.46 -2.29 -3.64
N VAL A 87 -2.32 -1.34 -4.00
CA VAL A 87 -3.24 -0.69 -3.07
C VAL A 87 -4.66 -0.70 -3.63
N SER A 88 -5.63 -0.73 -2.72
CA SER A 88 -7.04 -0.66 -3.07
C SER A 88 -7.53 0.80 -3.14
N PRO A 89 -8.63 1.08 -3.87
CA PRO A 89 -9.27 2.39 -3.83
C PRO A 89 -9.68 2.83 -2.42
N ALA A 90 -10.14 1.89 -1.57
CA ALA A 90 -10.49 2.18 -0.19
C ALA A 90 -9.26 2.62 0.63
N TRP A 91 -8.13 1.93 0.48
CA TRP A 91 -6.89 2.34 1.13
C TRP A 91 -6.45 3.73 0.66
N LEU A 92 -6.51 4.01 -0.65
CA LEU A 92 -6.15 5.32 -1.20
C LEU A 92 -7.02 6.46 -0.68
N ALA A 93 -8.32 6.21 -0.48
CA ALA A 93 -9.25 7.18 0.08
C ALA A 93 -8.96 7.48 1.56
N GLU A 94 -8.49 6.48 2.31
CA GLU A 94 -8.27 6.58 3.75
C GLU A 94 -6.85 7.01 4.13
N ARG A 95 -5.84 6.76 3.29
CA ARG A 95 -4.41 6.89 3.64
C ARG A 95 -4.00 8.24 4.24
N ALA A 96 -4.67 9.33 3.87
CA ALA A 96 -4.35 10.66 4.38
C ALA A 96 -4.83 10.89 5.83
N ALA A 97 -5.81 10.10 6.29
CA ALA A 97 -6.36 10.19 7.64
C ALA A 97 -5.56 9.38 8.66
N TRP A 98 -4.56 8.62 8.23
CA TRP A 98 -3.82 7.68 9.08
C TRP A 98 -2.32 7.81 8.88
N THR A 99 -1.58 7.79 9.98
CA THR A 99 -0.13 7.58 9.97
C THR A 99 0.13 6.10 10.23
N ILE A 100 0.87 5.47 9.31
CA ILE A 100 1.24 4.06 9.38
C ILE A 100 2.70 3.99 9.83
N HIS A 101 2.93 3.40 10.99
CA HIS A 101 4.28 3.20 11.51
C HIS A 101 4.92 1.99 10.83
N ALA A 102 6.18 2.14 10.41
CA ALA A 102 6.93 1.09 9.73
C ALA A 102 6.98 -0.19 10.59
N CYS A 103 6.83 -1.34 9.93
CA CYS A 103 6.90 -2.63 10.58
C CYS A 103 8.29 -2.85 11.20
N GLY A 104 8.33 -3.21 12.49
CA GLY A 104 9.60 -3.50 13.17
C GLY A 104 10.36 -4.72 12.62
N GLY A 105 9.70 -5.57 11.83
CA GLY A 105 10.32 -6.77 11.23
C GLY A 105 10.96 -6.54 9.86
N CYS A 106 10.23 -5.92 8.92
CA CYS A 106 10.69 -5.75 7.53
C CYS A 106 10.75 -4.30 7.05
N GLY A 107 10.34 -3.33 7.88
CA GLY A 107 10.35 -1.90 7.54
C GLY A 107 9.19 -1.45 6.63
N LEU A 108 8.27 -2.34 6.25
CA LEU A 108 7.10 -1.96 5.43
C LEU A 108 6.24 -0.92 6.18
N ASP A 109 5.91 0.18 5.52
CA ASP A 109 5.12 1.30 6.05
C ASP A 109 3.79 1.51 5.29
N THR A 110 3.42 0.55 4.44
CA THR A 110 2.15 0.53 3.70
C THR A 110 1.29 -0.65 4.17
N LEU A 111 0.01 -0.40 4.45
CA LEU A 111 -0.95 -1.45 4.77
C LEU A 111 -1.46 -2.12 3.49
N LEU A 112 -1.72 -3.43 3.56
CA LEU A 112 -2.37 -4.16 2.45
C LEU A 112 -3.89 -3.98 2.47
N ASP A 113 -4.46 -3.59 3.61
CA ASP A 113 -5.90 -3.41 3.79
C ASP A 113 -6.19 -1.95 4.18
N ALA A 114 -7.37 -1.47 3.81
CA ALA A 114 -7.85 -0.17 4.28
C ALA A 114 -7.96 -0.17 5.82
N PRO A 115 -7.56 0.92 6.51
CA PRO A 115 -7.71 1.07 7.95
C PRO A 115 -9.10 0.69 8.47
N SER A 116 -10.17 1.12 7.80
CA SER A 116 -11.56 0.79 8.16
C SER A 116 -11.84 -0.72 8.20
N ALA A 117 -11.35 -1.47 7.20
CA ALA A 117 -11.49 -2.92 7.14
C ALA A 117 -10.72 -3.62 8.28
N LEU A 118 -9.53 -3.12 8.61
CA LEU A 118 -8.75 -3.63 9.74
C LEU A 118 -9.42 -3.34 11.08
N ILE A 119 -9.98 -2.14 11.25
CA ILE A 119 -10.71 -1.76 12.46
C ILE A 119 -11.93 -2.66 12.64
N ALA A 120 -12.73 -2.86 11.59
CA ALA A 120 -13.90 -3.74 11.63
C ALA A 120 -13.53 -5.19 12.00
N ALA A 121 -12.43 -5.71 11.44
CA ALA A 121 -11.95 -7.06 11.75
C ALA A 121 -11.34 -7.18 13.15
N THR A 122 -10.72 -6.12 13.66
CA THR A 122 -10.02 -6.14 14.97
C THR A 122 -10.95 -5.83 16.13
N PHE A 123 -11.95 -4.96 15.91
CA PHE A 123 -12.83 -4.42 16.95
C PHE A 123 -14.31 -4.57 16.55
N PRO A 124 -14.83 -5.80 16.41
CA PRO A 124 -16.19 -6.04 15.92
C PRO A 124 -17.29 -5.49 16.85
N ALA A 125 -16.97 -5.17 18.09
CA ALA A 125 -17.89 -4.62 19.08
C ALA A 125 -17.89 -3.08 19.15
N LEU A 126 -17.12 -2.38 18.29
CA LEU A 126 -17.15 -0.92 18.23
C LEU A 126 -18.55 -0.44 17.85
N PRO A 127 -19.12 0.56 18.56
CA PRO A 127 -20.36 1.19 18.15
C PRO A 127 -20.25 1.81 16.74
N PRO A 128 -21.36 1.91 16.00
CA PRO A 128 -21.37 2.57 14.70
C PRO A 128 -20.80 4.00 14.78
N GLY A 129 -19.85 4.31 13.90
CA GLY A 129 -19.17 5.62 13.86
C GLY A 129 -18.08 5.82 14.91
N ALA A 130 -17.83 4.85 15.80
CA ALA A 130 -16.69 4.87 16.70
C ALA A 130 -15.45 4.32 15.98
N GLU A 131 -14.34 5.04 16.09
CA GLU A 131 -13.05 4.64 15.52
C GLU A 131 -11.95 4.84 16.58
N PRO A 132 -11.01 3.90 16.73
CA PRO A 132 -9.88 4.08 17.60
C PRO A 132 -8.99 5.24 17.12
N GLU A 133 -8.38 5.97 18.05
CA GLU A 133 -7.34 6.95 17.73
C GLU A 133 -6.04 6.26 17.29
N MET A 134 -5.77 5.07 17.83
CA MET A 134 -4.61 4.24 17.54
C MET A 134 -4.98 2.77 17.67
N PHE A 135 -4.41 1.93 16.82
CA PHE A 135 -4.48 0.48 16.94
C PHE A 135 -3.22 -0.18 16.35
N THR A 136 -3.05 -1.46 16.64
CA THR A 136 -1.99 -2.28 16.04
C THR A 136 -2.57 -3.33 15.13
N THR A 137 -1.87 -3.63 14.03
CA THR A 137 -2.21 -4.72 13.12
C THR A 137 -0.97 -5.56 12.80
N PHE A 138 -1.16 -6.67 12.10
CA PHE A 138 -0.06 -7.47 11.57
C PHE A 138 0.35 -6.95 10.20
N CYS A 139 1.66 -6.92 9.96
CA CYS A 139 2.26 -6.59 8.68
C CYS A 139 1.84 -7.64 7.66
N GLY A 140 1.24 -7.18 6.56
CA GLY A 140 0.79 -8.08 5.50
C GLY A 140 1.92 -8.83 4.80
N LEU A 141 3.17 -8.35 4.87
CA LEU A 141 4.31 -8.96 4.19
C LEU A 141 5.07 -9.99 5.05
N CYS A 142 5.37 -9.67 6.31
CA CYS A 142 6.19 -10.53 7.17
C CYS A 142 5.48 -11.05 8.42
N GLY A 143 4.25 -10.61 8.70
CA GLY A 143 3.50 -10.98 9.91
C GLY A 143 3.95 -10.26 11.20
N GLY A 144 4.95 -9.39 11.14
CA GLY A 144 5.37 -8.55 12.27
C GLY A 144 4.29 -7.55 12.71
N VAL A 145 4.52 -6.76 13.76
CA VAL A 145 3.54 -5.79 14.24
C VAL A 145 3.73 -4.42 13.56
N MET A 146 2.63 -3.75 13.27
CA MET A 146 2.57 -2.37 12.75
C MET A 146 1.62 -1.53 13.62
N GLY A 147 2.01 -0.30 13.90
CA GLY A 147 1.16 0.69 14.55
C GLY A 147 0.43 1.55 13.51
N VAL A 148 -0.83 1.88 13.79
CA VAL A 148 -1.66 2.73 12.94
C VAL A 148 -2.33 3.76 13.83
N GLU A 149 -2.15 5.04 13.53
CA GLU A 149 -2.69 6.15 14.32
C GLU A 149 -3.42 7.15 13.43
N LYS A 150 -4.46 7.81 13.95
CA LYS A 150 -5.11 8.91 13.23
C LYS A 150 -4.09 10.02 12.98
N ALA A 151 -4.02 10.48 11.74
CA ALA A 151 -3.15 11.59 11.39
C ALA A 151 -3.59 12.85 12.16
N ALA A 152 -2.62 13.56 12.74
CA ALA A 152 -2.90 14.84 13.36
C ALA A 152 -3.49 15.81 12.32
N PRO A 153 -4.49 16.64 12.70
CA PRO A 153 -4.98 17.66 11.79
C PRO A 153 -3.83 18.59 11.39
N PRO A 154 -3.76 19.03 10.12
CA PRO A 154 -2.70 19.94 9.69
C PRO A 154 -2.70 21.18 10.57
N LYS A 155 -1.54 21.50 11.16
CA LYS A 155 -1.37 22.71 11.99
C LYS A 155 -1.65 23.93 11.13
N LYS A 156 -2.56 24.78 11.60
CA LYS A 156 -2.95 25.99 10.90
C LYS A 156 -1.88 27.06 11.10
N TRP A 157 -1.51 27.77 10.03
CA TRP A 157 -0.39 28.73 10.01
C TRP A 157 -0.46 29.84 11.07
N TRP A 158 -1.66 30.17 11.57
CA TRP A 158 -1.87 31.16 12.64
C TRP A 158 -1.58 30.64 14.06
N GLN A 159 -1.37 29.34 14.26
CA GLN A 159 -1.04 28.77 15.58
C GLN A 159 0.45 28.94 15.95
N PHE A 160 1.28 29.42 15.04
CA PHE A 160 2.71 29.71 15.26
C PHE A 160 2.98 31.13 15.77
N TRP A 161 1.97 32.01 15.75
CA TRP A 161 2.07 33.39 16.24
C TRP A 161 1.35 33.50 17.60
N ARG A 162 1.99 32.99 18.65
CA ARG A 162 1.68 33.27 20.06
C ARG A 162 2.97 33.42 20.86
#